data_AF-A0A933TXF0-F1
#
_entry.id   AF-A0A933TXF0-F1
#
_cell.length_a   1.000
_cell.length_b   1.000
_cell.length_c   1.000
_cell.angle_alpha   90.00
_cell.angle_beta   90.00
_cell.angle_gamma   90.00
#
_symmetry.space_group_name_H-M   'P 1'
#
loop_
_entity.id
_entity.type
_entity.pdbx_description
1 polymer ?
#
loop_
_entity_poly.entity_id
_entity_poly.type
_entity_poly.pdbx_seq_one_letter_code
_entity_poly.pdbx_strand_id
1 'polypeptide(L)'
;MDNSTAIRNYIDQFREGNRNEAFHGLLELSHDVLPELIAIFRNEQDVQFRAFLAEVTWQHREPSVIPFLGEILNDPEPLIWKEALDGLVALASVPALDALRAARSRQFARKRDAEYFLGYLEEAIGQAEAEILKKDS
;
A
#
# COMPACT_ATOMS: atom_id res chain seq x y z
N MET A 1 -8.34 18.81 17.70
CA MET A 1 -7.47 17.66 18.02
C MET A 1 -6.31 17.72 17.04
N ASP A 2 -5.06 17.60 17.48
CA ASP A 2 -3.94 17.48 16.55
C ASP A 2 -3.94 16.10 15.86
N ASN A 3 -3.33 16.02 14.68
CA ASN A 3 -3.33 14.80 13.86
C ASN A 3 -2.70 13.61 14.58
N SER A 4 -1.64 13.80 15.36
CA SER A 4 -0.97 12.71 16.09
C SER A 4 -1.87 12.10 17.17
N THR A 5 -2.70 12.91 17.84
CA THR A 5 -3.71 12.40 18.78
C THR A 5 -4.83 11.67 18.04
N ALA A 6 -5.25 12.15 16.88
CA ALA A 6 -6.24 11.47 16.04
C ALA A 6 -5.76 10.10 15.57
N ILE A 7 -4.54 10.04 15.02
CA ILE A 7 -3.91 8.81 14.53
C ILE A 7 -3.82 7.80 15.67
N ARG A 8 -3.34 8.21 16.85
CA ARG A 8 -3.25 7.30 18.01
C ARG A 8 -4.61 6.72 18.38
N ASN A 9 -5.66 7.53 18.46
CA ASN A 9 -6.99 7.06 18.80
C ASN A 9 -7.51 6.00 17.83
N TYR A 10 -7.32 6.19 16.51
CA TYR A 10 -7.76 5.21 15.53
C TYR A 10 -6.88 3.95 15.50
N ILE A 11 -5.60 4.07 15.82
CA ILE A 11 -4.72 2.91 16.00
C ILE A 11 -5.18 2.08 17.21
N ASP A 12 -5.53 2.72 18.32
CA ASP A 12 -6.06 2.03 19.49
C ASP A 12 -7.39 1.33 19.16
N GLN A 13 -8.28 1.97 18.40
CA GLN A 13 -9.50 1.33 17.88
C GLN A 13 -9.22 0.08 17.04
N PHE A 14 -8.23 0.13 16.13
CA PHE A 14 -7.84 -1.06 15.36
C PHE A 14 -7.40 -2.19 16.29
N ARG A 15 -6.59 -1.89 17.30
CA ARG A 15 -6.07 -2.86 18.28
C ARG A 15 -7.16 -3.44 19.17
N GLU A 16 -8.23 -2.69 19.41
CA GLU A 16 -9.44 -3.16 20.11
C GLU A 16 -10.37 -4.01 19.21
N GLY A 17 -10.02 -4.19 17.93
CA GLY A 17 -10.82 -4.95 16.96
C GLY A 17 -11.81 -4.12 16.16
N ASN A 18 -11.85 -2.80 16.37
CA ASN A 18 -12.73 -1.86 15.66
C ASN A 18 -12.09 -1.41 14.34
N ARG A 19 -11.77 -2.38 13.46
CA ARG A 19 -11.03 -2.16 12.22
C ARG A 19 -11.72 -1.15 11.30
N ASN A 20 -13.04 -1.22 11.16
CA ASN A 20 -13.79 -0.38 10.22
C ASN A 20 -13.78 1.08 10.68
N GLU A 21 -14.02 1.32 11.96
CA GLU A 21 -13.97 2.64 12.58
C GLU A 21 -12.57 3.23 12.47
N ALA A 22 -11.53 2.43 12.74
CA ALA A 22 -10.14 2.84 12.57
C ALA A 22 -9.82 3.19 11.11
N PHE A 23 -10.28 2.36 10.17
CA PHE A 23 -10.06 2.57 8.73
C PHE A 23 -10.67 3.88 8.25
N HIS A 24 -11.98 4.06 8.50
CA HIS A 24 -12.70 5.27 8.08
C HIS A 24 -12.13 6.50 8.78
N GLY A 25 -11.85 6.39 10.07
CA GLY A 25 -11.28 7.48 10.85
C GLY A 25 -9.93 7.96 10.33
N LEU A 26 -9.02 7.05 10.02
CA LEU A 26 -7.71 7.42 9.43
C LEU A 26 -7.85 7.96 8.01
N LEU A 27 -8.72 7.37 7.19
CA LEU A 27 -8.94 7.80 5.80
C LEU A 27 -9.56 9.20 5.70
N GLU A 28 -10.40 9.57 6.67
CA GLU A 28 -11.02 10.90 6.77
C GLU A 28 -10.04 12.00 7.21
N LEU A 29 -8.87 11.65 7.75
CA LEU A 29 -7.82 12.63 8.04
C LEU A 29 -7.26 13.21 6.74
N SER A 30 -6.75 14.44 6.81
CA SER A 30 -6.05 15.05 5.69
C SER A 30 -4.80 14.25 5.32
N HIS A 31 -4.41 14.29 4.05
CA HIS A 31 -3.26 13.52 3.55
C HIS A 31 -1.90 13.95 4.15
N ASP A 32 -1.84 15.00 4.95
CA ASP A 32 -0.64 15.40 5.70
C ASP A 32 -0.26 14.39 6.79
N VAL A 33 -1.14 13.44 7.11
CA VAL A 33 -0.87 12.31 8.02
C VAL A 33 -0.04 11.21 7.36
N LEU A 34 0.04 11.15 6.04
CA LEU A 34 0.71 10.06 5.30
C LEU A 34 2.16 9.81 5.75
N PRO A 35 3.01 10.84 5.97
CA PRO A 35 4.36 10.62 6.48
C PRO A 35 4.39 9.96 7.86
N GLU A 36 3.43 10.27 8.74
CA GLU A 36 3.32 9.67 10.07
C GLU A 36 2.84 8.22 9.97
N LEU A 37 1.83 7.92 9.14
CA LEU A 37 1.38 6.54 8.91
C LEU A 37 2.49 5.64 8.34
N ILE A 38 3.26 6.16 7.37
CA ILE A 38 4.42 5.45 6.80
C ILE A 38 5.51 5.25 7.86
N ALA A 39 5.75 6.23 8.74
CA ALA A 39 6.72 6.09 9.83
C ALA A 39 6.27 5.01 10.83
N ILE A 40 4.98 4.94 11.16
CA ILE A 40 4.42 3.90 12.04
C ILE A 40 4.56 2.53 11.40
N PHE A 41 4.20 2.39 10.11
CA PHE A 41 4.35 1.14 9.35
C PHE A 41 5.78 0.59 9.41
N ARG A 42 6.80 1.44 9.27
CA ARG A 42 8.21 1.03 9.26
C ARG A 42 8.71 0.51 10.62
N ASN A 43 8.07 0.91 11.71
CA ASN A 43 8.44 0.50 13.07
C ASN A 43 7.55 -0.65 13.59
N GLU A 44 6.46 -0.95 12.92
CA GLU A 44 5.53 -2.00 13.32
C GLU A 44 6.05 -3.40 12.90
N GLN A 45 5.74 -4.41 13.73
CA GLN A 45 6.11 -5.81 13.49
C GLN A 45 4.89 -6.68 13.19
N ASP A 46 3.71 -6.31 13.68
CA ASP A 46 2.47 -7.04 13.41
C ASP A 46 2.11 -6.92 11.92
N VAL A 47 2.17 -8.04 11.20
CA VAL A 47 1.92 -8.11 9.75
C VAL A 47 0.50 -7.68 9.39
N GLN A 48 -0.51 -7.98 10.22
CA GLN A 48 -1.90 -7.58 9.97
C GLN A 48 -2.04 -6.07 10.11
N PHE A 49 -1.42 -5.48 11.14
CA PHE A 49 -1.49 -4.04 11.34
C PHE A 49 -0.65 -3.28 10.30
N ARG A 50 0.50 -3.80 9.89
CA ARG A 50 1.27 -3.26 8.76
C ARG A 50 0.46 -3.25 7.47
N ALA A 51 -0.24 -4.34 7.17
CA ALA A 51 -1.10 -4.40 5.98
C ALA A 51 -2.22 -3.38 6.03
N PHE A 52 -2.88 -3.25 7.19
CA PHE A 52 -3.88 -2.21 7.42
C PHE A 52 -3.34 -0.80 7.19
N LEU A 53 -2.14 -0.49 7.71
CA LEU A 53 -1.51 0.82 7.50
C LEU A 53 -1.17 1.05 6.01
N ALA A 54 -0.70 0.03 5.30
CA ALA A 54 -0.44 0.12 3.87
C ALA A 54 -1.74 0.37 3.08
N GLU A 55 -2.81 -0.34 3.42
CA GLU A 55 -4.15 -0.18 2.83
C GLU A 55 -4.66 1.25 2.97
N VAL A 56 -4.73 1.74 4.22
CA VAL A 56 -5.19 3.10 4.52
C VAL A 56 -4.35 4.13 3.75
N THR A 57 -3.01 3.95 3.74
CA THR A 57 -2.09 4.87 3.07
C THR A 57 -2.39 5.01 1.58
N TRP A 58 -2.60 3.91 0.84
CA TRP A 58 -2.89 4.01 -0.59
C TRP A 58 -4.34 4.46 -0.88
N GLN A 59 -5.27 4.22 0.03
CA GLN A 59 -6.67 4.63 -0.11
C GLN A 59 -6.87 6.16 -0.07
N HIS A 60 -5.90 6.93 0.46
CA HIS A 60 -5.89 8.40 0.31
C HIS A 60 -5.74 8.86 -1.16
N ARG A 61 -5.39 7.97 -2.10
CA ARG A 61 -5.24 8.27 -3.54
C ARG A 61 -4.20 9.33 -3.89
N GLU A 62 -3.23 9.56 -3.00
CA GLU A 62 -2.19 10.56 -3.20
C GLU A 62 -1.00 10.00 -3.99
N PRO A 63 -0.57 10.63 -5.10
CA PRO A 63 0.61 10.20 -5.84
C PRO A 63 1.90 10.19 -5.01
N SER A 64 1.95 10.95 -3.92
CA SER A 64 3.10 11.01 -3.01
C SER A 64 3.41 9.68 -2.31
N VAL A 65 2.46 8.74 -2.28
CA VAL A 65 2.64 7.40 -1.67
C VAL A 65 3.31 6.39 -2.62
N ILE A 66 3.44 6.69 -3.91
CA ILE A 66 4.00 5.76 -4.91
C ILE A 66 5.40 5.27 -4.54
N PRO A 67 6.35 6.12 -4.09
CA PRO A 67 7.68 5.64 -3.67
C PRO A 67 7.61 4.64 -2.50
N PHE A 68 6.69 4.87 -1.55
CA PHE A 68 6.46 3.95 -0.45
C PHE A 68 5.88 2.61 -0.93
N LEU A 69 4.86 2.62 -1.80
CA LEU A 69 4.31 1.39 -2.37
C LEU A 69 5.37 0.62 -3.19
N GLY A 70 6.19 1.32 -3.97
CA GLY A 70 7.32 0.72 -4.68
C GLY A 70 8.36 0.09 -3.76
N GLU A 71 8.64 0.69 -2.59
CA GLU A 71 9.51 0.13 -1.55
C GLU A 71 8.94 -1.20 -1.04
N ILE A 72 7.66 -1.21 -0.62
CA ILE A 72 7.04 -2.37 0.03
C ILE A 72 6.66 -3.51 -0.93
N LEU A 73 6.81 -3.33 -2.26
CA LEU A 73 6.85 -4.45 -3.21
C LEU A 73 7.99 -5.43 -2.94
N ASN A 74 9.02 -5.03 -2.19
CA ASN A 74 10.13 -5.89 -1.77
C ASN A 74 9.90 -6.55 -0.40
N ASP A 75 8.80 -6.26 0.28
CA ASP A 75 8.51 -6.83 1.59
C ASP A 75 8.41 -8.37 1.52
N PRO A 76 9.01 -9.12 2.45
CA PRO A 76 8.93 -10.59 2.43
C PRO A 76 7.51 -11.12 2.64
N GLU A 77 6.62 -10.36 3.29
CA GLU A 77 5.29 -10.82 3.66
C GLU A 77 4.29 -10.65 2.50
N PRO A 78 3.63 -11.74 2.05
CA PRO A 78 2.61 -11.69 1.01
C PRO A 78 1.49 -10.70 1.21
N LEU A 79 1.10 -10.48 2.46
CA LEU A 79 0.02 -9.54 2.75
C LEU A 79 0.43 -8.10 2.41
N ILE A 80 1.69 -7.74 2.62
CA ILE A 80 2.20 -6.38 2.46
C ILE A 80 2.42 -6.02 1.00
N TRP A 81 3.12 -6.86 0.24
CA TRP A 81 3.37 -6.54 -1.18
C TRP A 81 2.10 -6.63 -2.02
N LYS A 82 1.05 -7.35 -1.57
CA LYS A 82 -0.26 -7.31 -2.24
C LYS A 82 -0.96 -5.98 -2.09
N GLU A 83 -0.95 -5.38 -0.90
CA GLU A 83 -1.45 -4.00 -0.71
C GLU A 83 -0.73 -3.00 -1.61
N ALA A 84 0.57 -3.20 -1.81
CA ALA A 84 1.36 -2.38 -2.72
C ALA A 84 0.88 -2.50 -4.17
N LEU A 85 0.60 -3.73 -4.64
CA LEU A 85 0.05 -3.97 -5.97
C LEU A 85 -1.30 -3.29 -6.14
N ASP A 86 -2.23 -3.50 -5.20
CA ASP A 86 -3.58 -2.93 -5.23
C ASP A 86 -3.53 -1.39 -5.24
N GLY A 87 -2.71 -0.80 -4.38
CA GLY A 87 -2.50 0.64 -4.33
C GLY A 87 -1.94 1.21 -5.64
N LEU A 88 -0.93 0.57 -6.24
CA LEU A 88 -0.31 1.02 -7.49
C LEU A 88 -1.26 0.87 -8.69
N VAL A 89 -2.02 -0.23 -8.76
CA VAL A 89 -3.08 -0.41 -9.75
C VAL A 89 -4.10 0.70 -9.63
N ALA A 90 -4.58 0.97 -8.43
CA ALA A 90 -5.68 1.89 -8.25
C ALA A 90 -5.26 3.37 -8.42
N LEU A 91 -3.97 3.70 -8.21
CA LEU A 91 -3.42 4.99 -8.61
C LEU A 91 -3.34 5.14 -10.15
N ALA A 92 -3.04 4.05 -10.87
CA ALA A 92 -3.05 3.97 -12.34
C ALA A 92 -2.45 5.24 -13.00
N SER A 93 -1.16 5.46 -12.73
CA SER A 93 -0.37 6.56 -13.30
C SER A 93 0.95 6.01 -13.85
N VAL A 94 1.61 6.76 -14.74
CA VAL A 94 2.91 6.35 -15.30
C VAL A 94 3.94 6.04 -14.20
N PRO A 95 4.11 6.84 -13.14
CA PRO A 95 5.02 6.49 -12.04
C PRO A 95 4.64 5.21 -11.30
N ALA A 96 3.34 4.92 -11.13
CA ALA A 96 2.90 3.69 -10.49
C ALA A 96 3.19 2.46 -11.37
N LEU A 97 2.96 2.58 -12.67
CA LEU A 97 3.28 1.54 -13.65
C LEU A 97 4.79 1.27 -13.72
N ASP A 98 5.62 2.32 -13.65
CA ASP A 98 7.07 2.17 -13.62
C ASP A 98 7.54 1.44 -12.35
N ALA A 99 6.93 1.72 -11.19
CA ALA A 99 7.21 1.00 -9.95
C ALA A 99 6.87 -0.50 -10.04
N LEU A 100 5.71 -0.84 -10.60
CA LEU A 100 5.31 -2.23 -10.86
C LEU A 100 6.32 -2.92 -11.80
N ARG A 101 6.66 -2.29 -12.92
CA ARG A 101 7.61 -2.86 -13.89
C ARG A 101 9.01 -3.08 -13.31
N ALA A 102 9.48 -2.16 -12.45
CA ALA A 102 10.76 -2.30 -11.76
C ALA A 102 10.80 -3.53 -10.83
N ALA A 103 9.67 -3.89 -10.22
CA ALA A 103 9.57 -5.02 -9.29
C ALA A 103 9.77 -6.40 -9.94
N ARG A 104 9.77 -6.51 -11.28
CA ARG A 104 10.18 -7.73 -12.00
C ARG A 104 11.61 -8.17 -11.66
N SER A 105 12.45 -7.23 -11.24
CA SER A 105 13.84 -7.49 -10.84
C SER A 105 13.99 -8.01 -9.41
N ARG A 106 12.91 -8.08 -8.63
CA ARG A 106 12.93 -8.55 -7.24
C ARG A 106 13.52 -9.95 -7.14
N GLN A 107 14.45 -10.12 -6.21
CA GLN A 107 15.12 -11.39 -5.95
C GLN A 107 14.37 -12.21 -4.90
N PHE A 108 14.32 -13.52 -5.10
CA PHE A 108 13.68 -14.46 -4.20
C PHE A 108 14.61 -15.61 -3.87
N ALA A 109 14.55 -16.08 -2.62
CA ALA A 109 15.32 -17.25 -2.19
C ALA A 109 14.83 -18.56 -2.84
N ARG A 110 13.54 -18.64 -3.20
CA ARG A 110 12.93 -19.83 -3.80
C ARG A 110 12.19 -19.47 -5.07
N LYS A 111 12.35 -20.32 -6.09
CA LYS A 111 11.67 -20.17 -7.39
C LYS A 111 10.16 -20.07 -7.26
N ARG A 112 9.54 -20.91 -6.42
CA ARG A 112 8.08 -20.91 -6.21
C ARG A 112 7.56 -19.58 -5.66
N ASP A 113 8.34 -18.92 -4.81
CA ASP A 113 7.95 -17.65 -4.19
C ASP A 113 8.03 -16.53 -5.25
N ALA A 114 9.03 -16.61 -6.15
CA ALA A 114 9.12 -15.74 -7.33
C ALA A 114 7.96 -15.96 -8.31
N GLU A 115 7.65 -17.21 -8.66
CA GLU A 115 6.52 -17.55 -9.55
C GLU A 115 5.20 -17.06 -8.96
N TYR A 116 5.01 -17.22 -7.64
CA TYR A 116 3.84 -16.72 -6.93
C TYR A 116 3.72 -15.20 -7.03
N PHE A 117 4.79 -14.45 -6.71
CA PHE A 117 4.79 -12.99 -6.81
C PHE A 117 4.60 -12.48 -8.24
N LEU A 118 5.33 -13.05 -9.21
CA LEU A 118 5.29 -12.62 -10.60
C LEU A 118 3.91 -12.79 -11.23
N GLY A 119 3.16 -13.84 -10.84
CA GLY A 119 1.78 -14.01 -11.29
C GLY A 119 0.88 -12.82 -10.95
N TYR A 120 0.91 -12.37 -9.69
CA TYR A 120 0.16 -11.19 -9.25
C TYR A 120 0.72 -9.89 -9.84
N LEU A 121 2.05 -9.79 -9.99
CA LEU A 121 2.68 -8.59 -10.55
C LEU A 121 2.25 -8.35 -12.00
N GLU A 122 2.27 -9.38 -12.85
CA GLU A 122 1.89 -9.22 -14.25
C GLU A 122 0.40 -8.90 -14.41
N GLU A 123 -0.45 -9.46 -13.54
CA GLU A 123 -1.87 -9.08 -13.49
C GLU A 123 -2.03 -7.60 -13.12
N ALA A 124 -1.35 -7.13 -12.08
CA ALA A 124 -1.38 -5.74 -11.64
C ALA A 124 -0.88 -4.78 -12.75
N ILE A 125 0.18 -5.14 -13.48
CA ILE A 125 0.68 -4.36 -14.61
C ILE A 125 -0.40 -4.22 -15.68
N GLY A 126 -1.05 -5.32 -16.07
CA GLY A 126 -2.13 -5.30 -17.06
C GLY A 126 -3.33 -4.47 -16.62
N GLN A 127 -3.72 -4.56 -15.34
CA GLN A 127 -4.81 -3.74 -14.79
C GLN A 127 -4.45 -2.24 -14.79
N ALA A 128 -3.24 -1.88 -14.34
CA ALA A 128 -2.80 -0.49 -14.32
C ALA A 128 -2.73 0.12 -15.73
N GLU A 129 -2.23 -0.62 -16.73
CA GLU A 129 -2.21 -0.21 -18.14
C GLU A 129 -3.63 0.04 -18.68
N ALA A 130 -4.57 -0.86 -18.38
CA ALA A 130 -5.96 -0.72 -18.78
C ALA A 130 -6.63 0.52 -18.14
N GLU A 131 -6.38 0.76 -16.85
CA GLU A 131 -6.94 1.92 -16.13
C GLU A 131 -6.35 3.25 -16.63
N ILE A 132 -5.05 3.30 -16.98
CA ILE A 132 -4.43 4.48 -17.60
C ILE A 132 -5.11 4.78 -18.94
N LEU A 133 -5.26 3.77 -19.81
CA LEU A 133 -5.88 3.94 -21.13
C LEU A 133 -7.32 4.46 -21.04
N LYS A 134 -8.10 3.99 -20.04
CA LYS A 134 -9.47 4.47 -19.80
C LYS A 134 -9.52 5.94 -19.38
N LYS A 135 -8.53 6.44 -18.63
CA LYS A 135 -8.48 7.84 -18.18
C LYS A 135 -8.12 8.82 -19.30
N ASP A 136 -7.40 8.34 -20.31
CA ASP A 136 -6.96 9.13 -21.46
C ASP A 136 -7.95 9.10 -22.65
N SER A 137 -9.04 8.31 -22.54
CA SER A 137 -10.08 8.14 -23.57
C SER A 137 -11.26 9.08 -23.37
#